data_AF-A0A442JFT2-F1
#
_entry.id   AF-A0A442JFT2-F1
#
_cell.length_a   1.000
_cell.length_b   1.000
_cell.length_c   1.000
_cell.angle_alpha   90.00
_cell.angle_beta   90.00
_cell.angle_gamma   90.00
#
_symmetry.space_group_name_H-M   'P 1'
#
loop_
_entity.id
_entity.type
_entity.pdbx_description
1 polymer ?
#
loop_
_entity_poly.entity_id
_entity_poly.type
_entity_poly.pdbx_seq_one_letter_code
_entity_poly.pdbx_strand_id
1 'polypeptide(L)'
;MKPLLEGHEDPVTVLVASEIEAISDVDIVGWANRHTALPGYAEDAAYVQLARSNPRNAVNLAKAHGHLRSLIARCFPDFDDKSDQAKEIARKLFLRRIRTYLDGELEPFLVCRMVSPIEERYDFPHWLGDLYNGCDWMDEIATREEASHLRWIIEQILAEKAEAQPFGSG
;
A
#
# COMPACT_ATOMS: atom_id res chain seq x y z
N MET A 1 15.37 4.02 2.22
CA MET A 1 13.93 3.73 2.08
C MET A 1 13.53 2.61 3.04
N LYS A 2 12.76 2.97 4.06
CA LYS A 2 12.11 2.02 4.96
C LYS A 2 11.05 1.20 4.19
N PRO A 3 11.05 -0.15 4.28
CA PRO A 3 10.02 -0.95 3.62
C PRO A 3 8.65 -0.75 4.29
N LEU A 4 7.58 -0.76 3.50
CA LEU A 4 6.21 -0.74 4.05
C LEU A 4 5.82 -2.09 4.65
N LEU A 5 6.27 -3.18 4.00
CA LEU A 5 6.01 -4.56 4.40
C LEU A 5 7.19 -5.13 5.17
N GLU A 6 6.93 -5.57 6.40
CA GLU A 6 7.94 -6.14 7.30
C GLU A 6 7.99 -7.67 7.18
N GLY A 7 7.01 -8.29 6.52
CA GLY A 7 6.91 -9.74 6.31
C GLY A 7 5.95 -10.43 7.27
N HIS A 8 5.35 -9.70 8.21
CA HIS A 8 4.34 -10.23 9.12
C HIS A 8 2.91 -10.01 8.60
N GLU A 9 2.74 -9.19 7.56
CA GLU A 9 1.45 -8.87 6.98
C GLU A 9 0.81 -10.12 6.37
N ASP A 10 -0.50 -10.26 6.56
CA ASP A 10 -1.28 -11.30 5.92
C ASP A 10 -1.44 -11.02 4.40
N PRO A 11 -1.75 -12.04 3.57
CA PRO A 11 -1.90 -11.87 2.14
C PRO A 11 -2.92 -10.80 1.72
N VAL A 12 -4.01 -10.62 2.48
CA VAL A 12 -5.05 -9.63 2.17
C VAL A 12 -4.50 -8.22 2.33
N THR A 13 -3.75 -7.95 3.40
CA THR A 13 -3.06 -6.68 3.61
C THR A 13 -2.10 -6.36 2.45
N VAL A 14 -1.37 -7.36 1.96
CA VAL A 14 -0.45 -7.19 0.83
C VAL A 14 -1.20 -6.94 -0.48
N LEU A 15 -2.33 -7.61 -0.70
CA LEU A 15 -3.18 -7.32 -1.87
C LEU A 15 -3.65 -5.87 -1.82
N VAL A 16 -4.25 -5.44 -0.70
CA VAL A 16 -4.71 -4.04 -0.57
C VAL A 16 -3.59 -3.05 -0.80
N ALA A 17 -2.40 -3.28 -0.22
CA ALA A 17 -1.24 -2.43 -0.46
C ALA A 17 -0.86 -2.33 -1.95
N SER A 18 -0.95 -3.44 -2.69
CA SER A 18 -0.69 -3.45 -4.14
C SER A 18 -1.79 -2.75 -4.93
N GLU A 19 -3.05 -2.96 -4.56
CA GLU A 19 -4.21 -2.37 -5.24
C GLU A 19 -4.24 -0.85 -5.13
N ILE A 20 -3.76 -0.28 -4.01
CA ILE A 20 -3.60 1.16 -3.83
C ILE A 20 -2.24 1.70 -4.29
N GLU A 21 -1.44 0.87 -4.97
CA GLU A 21 -0.08 1.21 -5.43
C GLU A 21 0.90 1.69 -4.33
N ALA A 22 0.64 1.31 -3.07
CA ALA A 22 1.56 1.59 -1.98
C ALA A 22 2.81 0.71 -2.03
N ILE A 23 2.82 -0.34 -2.85
CA ILE A 23 3.94 -1.27 -3.05
C ILE A 23 4.03 -1.69 -4.52
N SER A 24 5.20 -2.18 -4.92
CA SER A 24 5.48 -2.73 -6.26
C SER A 24 5.45 -4.26 -6.28
N ASP A 25 5.52 -4.86 -7.49
CA ASP A 25 5.70 -6.31 -7.64
C ASP A 25 6.97 -6.84 -6.96
N VAL A 26 8.04 -6.03 -6.93
CA VAL A 26 9.28 -6.37 -6.21
C VAL A 26 9.03 -6.50 -4.71
N ASP A 27 8.18 -5.63 -4.16
CA ASP A 27 7.80 -5.67 -2.75
C ASP A 27 6.91 -6.88 -2.44
N ILE A 28 5.99 -7.27 -3.33
CA ILE A 28 5.17 -8.48 -3.19
C ILE A 28 6.08 -9.72 -3.09
N VAL A 29 7.02 -9.88 -4.04
CA VAL A 29 7.97 -11.00 -4.01
C VAL A 29 8.87 -10.91 -2.78
N GLY A 30 9.33 -9.71 -2.43
CA GLY A 30 10.13 -9.46 -1.24
C GLY A 30 9.42 -9.86 0.06
N TRP A 31 8.13 -9.56 0.17
CA TRP A 31 7.28 -10.01 1.28
C TRP A 31 7.17 -11.54 1.28
N ALA A 32 6.79 -12.16 0.15
CA ALA A 32 6.58 -13.60 0.09
C ALA A 32 7.83 -14.41 0.49
N ASN A 33 9.02 -13.93 0.13
CA ASN A 33 10.30 -14.54 0.47
C ASN A 33 10.67 -14.46 1.97
N ARG A 34 10.08 -13.52 2.72
CA ARG A 34 10.32 -13.34 4.17
C ARG A 34 9.15 -13.79 5.03
N HIS A 35 7.97 -13.94 4.44
CA HIS A 35 6.74 -14.20 5.13
C HIS A 35 6.67 -15.64 5.64
N THR A 36 6.32 -15.81 6.91
CA THR A 36 6.03 -17.12 7.49
C THR A 36 4.56 -17.46 7.23
N ALA A 37 4.29 -18.19 6.15
CA ALA A 37 2.92 -18.55 5.80
C ALA A 37 2.24 -19.44 6.85
N LEU A 38 0.95 -19.16 7.06
CA LEU A 38 0.09 -19.99 7.89
C LEU A 38 -0.32 -21.28 7.16
N PRO A 39 -0.61 -22.38 7.88
CA PRO A 39 -1.00 -23.65 7.27
C PRO A 39 -2.18 -23.58 6.30
N GLY A 40 -3.06 -22.59 6.44
CA GLY A 40 -4.23 -22.40 5.57
C GLY A 40 -3.91 -22.05 4.11
N TYR A 41 -2.68 -21.59 3.81
CA TYR A 41 -2.27 -21.26 2.44
C TYR A 41 -0.78 -21.48 2.14
N ALA A 42 -0.01 -22.02 3.08
CA ALA A 42 1.43 -22.27 2.91
C ALA A 42 1.75 -23.17 1.70
N GLU A 43 0.87 -24.11 1.37
CA GLU A 43 1.02 -25.03 0.24
C GLU A 43 0.22 -24.58 -1.00
N ASP A 44 -0.44 -23.42 -0.97
CA ASP A 44 -1.14 -22.91 -2.16
C ASP A 44 -0.14 -22.65 -3.28
N ALA A 45 -0.45 -23.14 -4.49
CA ALA A 45 0.45 -23.07 -5.62
C ALA A 45 0.85 -21.63 -5.96
N ALA A 46 -0.04 -20.65 -5.84
CA ALA A 46 0.31 -19.26 -6.13
C ALA A 46 1.20 -18.66 -5.04
N TYR A 47 0.97 -18.98 -3.76
CA TYR A 47 1.90 -18.57 -2.70
C TYR A 47 3.29 -19.18 -2.91
N VAL A 48 3.38 -20.47 -3.21
CA VAL A 48 4.66 -21.15 -3.49
C VAL A 48 5.39 -20.53 -4.68
N GLN A 49 4.67 -20.12 -5.73
CA GLN A 49 5.28 -19.41 -6.87
C GLN A 49 5.82 -18.03 -6.45
N LEU A 50 5.10 -17.29 -5.60
CA LEU A 50 5.58 -16.02 -5.05
C LEU A 50 6.83 -16.20 -4.19
N ALA A 51 6.80 -17.12 -3.23
CA ALA A 51 7.89 -17.36 -2.27
C ALA A 51 9.17 -17.96 -2.91
N ARG A 52 9.05 -18.51 -4.13
CA ARG A 52 10.20 -19.01 -4.91
C ARG A 52 10.62 -18.05 -6.02
N SER A 53 9.91 -16.93 -6.19
CA SER A 53 10.20 -15.97 -7.25
C SER A 53 11.49 -15.20 -6.97
N ASN A 54 12.34 -15.13 -7.99
CA ASN A 54 13.49 -14.25 -7.99
C ASN A 54 13.06 -12.83 -8.40
N PRO A 55 13.22 -11.81 -7.54
CA PRO A 55 12.84 -10.43 -7.86
C PRO A 55 13.72 -9.81 -8.97
N ARG A 56 14.79 -10.46 -9.41
CA ARG A 56 15.61 -10.03 -10.57
C ARG A 56 15.12 -10.61 -11.90
N ASN A 57 14.10 -11.46 -11.90
CA ASN A 57 13.52 -12.02 -13.10
C ASN A 57 12.24 -11.26 -13.48
N ALA A 58 12.31 -10.48 -14.57
CA ALA A 58 11.20 -9.65 -15.03
C ALA A 58 9.91 -10.44 -15.35
N VAL A 59 10.04 -11.67 -15.85
CA VAL A 59 8.88 -12.53 -16.16
C VAL A 59 8.18 -12.98 -14.88
N ASN A 60 8.94 -13.25 -13.82
CA ASN A 60 8.36 -13.63 -12.53
C ASN A 60 7.72 -12.42 -11.83
N LEU A 61 8.37 -11.26 -11.88
CA LEU A 61 7.82 -10.02 -11.35
C LEU A 61 6.48 -9.66 -11.99
N ALA A 62 6.38 -9.72 -13.32
CA ALA A 62 5.14 -9.41 -14.04
C ALA A 62 3.96 -10.33 -13.70
N LYS A 63 4.23 -11.48 -13.04
CA LYS A 63 3.19 -12.42 -12.58
C LYS A 63 2.90 -12.30 -11.09
N ALA A 64 3.69 -11.55 -10.32
CA ALA A 64 3.59 -11.49 -8.87
C ALA A 64 2.19 -11.04 -8.42
N HIS A 65 1.71 -9.91 -8.94
CA HIS A 65 0.36 -9.43 -8.67
C HIS A 65 -0.73 -10.47 -9.01
N GLY A 66 -0.63 -11.13 -10.17
CA GLY A 66 -1.59 -12.16 -10.58
C GLY A 66 -1.58 -13.40 -9.67
N HIS A 67 -0.41 -13.81 -9.18
CA HIS A 67 -0.30 -14.88 -8.18
C HIS A 67 -0.93 -14.46 -6.85
N LEU A 68 -0.69 -13.23 -6.40
CA LEU A 68 -1.31 -12.71 -5.17
C LEU A 68 -2.83 -12.69 -5.27
N ARG A 69 -3.41 -12.16 -6.36
CA ARG A 69 -4.87 -12.20 -6.58
C ARG A 69 -5.42 -13.62 -6.60
N SER A 70 -4.71 -14.55 -7.23
CA SER A 70 -5.10 -15.96 -7.28
C SER A 70 -5.09 -16.64 -5.92
N LEU A 71 -4.11 -16.30 -5.07
CA LEU A 71 -4.03 -16.76 -3.69
C LEU A 71 -5.23 -16.25 -2.88
N ILE A 72 -5.55 -14.96 -2.97
CA ILE A 72 -6.70 -14.36 -2.27
C ILE A 72 -8.01 -15.00 -2.70
N ALA A 73 -8.25 -15.12 -4.00
CA ALA A 73 -9.49 -15.70 -4.52
C ALA A 73 -9.73 -17.15 -4.05
N ARG A 74 -8.66 -17.93 -3.79
CA ARG A 74 -8.77 -19.33 -3.34
C ARG A 74 -8.81 -19.47 -1.82
N CYS A 75 -7.95 -18.75 -1.11
CA CYS A 75 -7.75 -18.93 0.33
C CYS A 75 -8.55 -17.95 1.19
N PHE A 76 -9.06 -16.87 0.59
CA PHE A 76 -9.83 -15.81 1.25
C PHE A 76 -11.06 -15.44 0.40
N PRO A 77 -11.96 -16.39 0.07
CA PRO A 77 -13.03 -16.20 -0.90
C PRO A 77 -14.08 -15.16 -0.47
N ASP A 78 -14.20 -14.90 0.84
CA ASP A 78 -15.13 -13.91 1.40
C ASP A 78 -14.56 -12.48 1.37
N PHE A 79 -13.30 -12.30 0.99
CA PHE A 79 -12.67 -10.98 0.92
C PHE A 79 -13.06 -10.24 -0.37
N ASP A 80 -13.54 -9.02 -0.21
CA ASP A 80 -13.80 -8.06 -1.29
C ASP A 80 -12.82 -6.88 -1.16
N ASP A 81 -12.06 -6.60 -2.22
CA ASP A 81 -11.06 -5.53 -2.27
C ASP A 81 -11.68 -4.11 -2.25
N LYS A 82 -13.00 -4.01 -2.39
CA LYS A 82 -13.79 -2.78 -2.28
C LYS A 82 -14.57 -2.66 -0.96
N SER A 83 -14.47 -3.65 -0.07
CA SER A 83 -15.17 -3.63 1.22
C SER A 83 -14.66 -2.52 2.16
N ASP A 84 -15.48 -2.20 3.18
CA ASP A 84 -15.05 -1.29 4.27
C ASP A 84 -13.81 -1.81 5.01
N GLN A 85 -13.65 -3.14 5.11
CA GLN A 85 -12.45 -3.75 5.65
C GLN A 85 -11.22 -3.40 4.81
N ALA A 86 -11.31 -3.55 3.48
CA ALA A 86 -10.23 -3.19 2.56
C ALA A 86 -9.93 -1.68 2.62
N LYS A 87 -10.97 -0.84 2.67
CA LYS A 87 -10.85 0.62 2.81
C LYS A 87 -10.11 1.02 4.08
N GLU A 88 -10.37 0.36 5.21
CA GLU A 88 -9.68 0.63 6.47
C GLU A 88 -8.22 0.16 6.45
N ILE A 89 -7.93 -0.98 5.82
CA ILE A 89 -6.55 -1.45 5.59
C ILE A 89 -5.79 -0.44 4.71
N ALA A 90 -6.40 -0.04 3.58
CA ALA A 90 -5.84 0.96 2.66
C ALA A 90 -5.54 2.26 3.39
N ARG A 91 -6.47 2.77 4.20
CA ARG A 91 -6.28 3.97 5.01
C ARG A 91 -5.05 3.85 5.92
N LYS A 92 -4.89 2.74 6.64
CA LYS A 92 -3.74 2.52 7.54
C LYS A 92 -2.42 2.50 6.77
N LEU A 93 -2.37 1.81 5.64
CA LEU A 93 -1.17 1.71 4.80
C LEU A 93 -0.79 3.07 4.19
N PHE A 94 -1.79 3.78 3.66
CA PHE A 94 -1.64 5.14 3.13
C PHE A 94 -1.08 6.10 4.20
N LEU A 95 -1.67 6.11 5.40
CA LEU A 95 -1.18 6.94 6.51
C LEU A 95 0.27 6.59 6.92
N ARG A 96 0.68 5.32 6.86
CA ARG A 96 2.08 4.93 7.07
C ARG A 96 2.99 5.47 5.97
N ARG A 97 2.57 5.43 4.71
CA ARG A 97 3.34 5.93 3.56
C ARG A 97 3.54 7.44 3.60
N ILE A 98 2.50 8.23 3.88
CA ILE A 98 2.65 9.70 3.95
C ILE A 98 3.53 10.13 5.14
N ARG A 99 3.53 9.38 6.27
CA ARG A 99 4.49 9.60 7.36
C ARG A 99 5.93 9.30 6.93
N THR A 100 6.13 8.19 6.21
CA THR A 100 7.45 7.85 5.65
C THR A 100 7.95 8.92 4.68
N TYR A 101 7.05 9.56 3.94
CA TYR A 101 7.38 10.74 3.13
C TYR A 101 7.87 11.91 3.99
N LEU A 102 7.18 12.25 5.09
CA LEU A 102 7.62 13.33 5.98
C LEU A 102 9.00 13.08 6.60
N ASP A 103 9.32 11.81 6.87
CA ASP A 103 10.61 11.35 7.39
C ASP A 103 11.77 11.45 6.36
N GLY A 104 11.47 11.78 5.10
CA GLY A 104 12.50 11.89 4.04
C GLY A 104 12.81 10.57 3.34
N GLU A 105 12.08 9.50 3.64
CA GLU A 105 12.38 8.13 3.19
C GLU A 105 11.57 7.67 1.98
N LEU A 106 10.75 8.56 1.41
CA LEU A 106 9.88 8.28 0.28
C LEU A 106 9.90 9.46 -0.71
N GLU A 107 9.93 9.17 -2.00
CA GLU A 107 9.86 10.19 -3.04
C GLU A 107 8.42 10.70 -3.24
N PRO A 108 8.23 11.95 -3.70
CA PRO A 108 6.92 12.55 -3.93
C PRO A 108 6.00 11.70 -4.81
N PHE A 109 6.53 11.19 -5.93
CA PHE A 109 5.78 10.36 -6.87
C PHE A 109 5.15 9.13 -6.21
N LEU A 110 5.87 8.49 -5.29
CA LEU A 110 5.40 7.29 -4.59
C LEU A 110 4.24 7.59 -3.63
N VAL A 111 4.09 8.84 -3.18
CA VAL A 111 2.88 9.27 -2.48
C VAL A 111 1.74 9.47 -3.47
N CYS A 112 2.01 10.23 -4.53
CA CYS A 112 0.98 10.67 -5.47
C CYS A 112 0.36 9.54 -6.29
N ARG A 113 1.14 8.52 -6.66
CA ARG A 113 0.62 7.35 -7.38
C ARG A 113 -0.46 6.58 -6.63
N MET A 114 -0.55 6.73 -5.30
CA MET A 114 -1.59 6.06 -4.52
C MET A 114 -2.96 6.74 -4.63
N VAL A 115 -3.02 8.02 -5.03
CA VAL A 115 -4.24 8.83 -4.97
C VAL A 115 -5.33 8.26 -5.87
N SER A 116 -5.06 8.15 -7.17
CA SER A 116 -6.07 7.71 -8.14
C SER A 116 -6.61 6.29 -7.87
N PRO A 117 -5.76 5.28 -7.58
CA PRO A 117 -6.25 3.95 -7.21
C PRO A 117 -7.12 3.92 -5.94
N ILE A 118 -6.86 4.81 -4.98
CA ILE A 118 -7.68 4.93 -3.77
C ILE A 118 -9.03 5.56 -4.08
N GLU A 119 -9.05 6.64 -4.86
CA GLU A 119 -10.28 7.35 -5.23
C GLU A 119 -11.23 6.46 -6.04
N GLU A 120 -10.71 5.81 -7.08
CA GLU A 120 -11.48 4.93 -7.94
C GLU A 120 -12.07 3.75 -7.18
N ARG A 121 -11.35 3.24 -6.18
CA ARG A 121 -11.74 2.03 -5.44
C ARG A 121 -12.65 2.32 -4.25
N TYR A 122 -12.48 3.45 -3.59
CA TYR A 122 -13.14 3.77 -2.31
C TYR A 122 -13.99 5.03 -2.31
N ASP A 123 -14.31 5.54 -3.50
CA ASP A 123 -15.20 6.69 -3.74
C ASP A 123 -14.74 7.94 -2.99
N PHE A 124 -13.59 8.47 -3.41
CA PHE A 124 -13.00 9.72 -2.89
C PHE A 124 -13.02 9.84 -1.36
N PRO A 125 -12.35 8.93 -0.64
CA PRO A 125 -12.43 8.91 0.80
C PRO A 125 -11.84 10.18 1.43
N HIS A 126 -12.59 10.79 2.35
CA HIS A 126 -12.19 12.03 3.05
C HIS A 126 -10.80 11.99 3.71
N TRP A 127 -10.25 10.80 4.01
CA TRP A 127 -8.92 10.66 4.60
C TRP A 127 -7.76 10.85 3.62
N LEU A 128 -8.02 11.01 2.32
CA LEU A 128 -7.03 11.47 1.33
C LEU A 128 -6.75 12.97 1.43
N GLY A 129 -7.64 13.75 2.06
CA GLY A 129 -7.53 15.20 2.12
C GLY A 129 -7.38 15.83 0.73
N ASP A 130 -6.52 16.83 0.63
CA ASP A 130 -6.30 17.61 -0.61
C ASP A 130 -5.16 17.07 -1.49
N LEU A 131 -4.79 15.79 -1.33
CA LEU A 131 -3.70 15.20 -2.13
C LEU A 131 -4.04 15.04 -3.61
N TYR A 132 -5.32 15.02 -3.99
CA TYR A 132 -5.72 15.10 -5.39
C TYR A 132 -5.09 16.33 -6.07
N ASN A 133 -5.43 17.52 -5.59
CA ASN A 133 -4.88 18.77 -6.12
C ASN A 133 -3.37 18.88 -5.88
N GLY A 134 -2.88 18.37 -4.74
CA GLY A 134 -1.45 18.35 -4.41
C GLY A 134 -0.60 17.52 -5.38
N CYS A 135 -1.20 16.53 -6.04
CA CYS A 135 -0.51 15.56 -6.89
C CYS A 135 -0.71 15.77 -8.40
N ASP A 136 -1.56 16.71 -8.82
CA ASP A 136 -1.90 16.94 -10.24
C ASP A 136 -0.69 17.15 -11.18
N TRP A 137 0.42 17.68 -10.68
CA TRP A 137 1.60 18.02 -11.46
C TRP A 137 2.82 17.14 -11.14
N MET A 138 2.60 16.06 -10.40
CA MET A 138 3.68 15.21 -9.88
C MET A 138 3.97 14.04 -10.81
N ASP A 139 5.20 13.95 -11.30
CA ASP A 139 5.70 12.84 -12.12
C ASP A 139 6.83 12.07 -11.40
N GLU A 140 7.38 11.05 -12.07
CA GLU A 140 8.43 10.18 -11.54
C GLU A 140 9.76 10.88 -11.25
N ILE A 141 10.02 12.04 -11.88
CA ILE A 141 11.30 12.76 -11.76
C ILE A 141 11.25 13.94 -10.79
N ALA A 142 10.05 14.35 -10.40
CA ALA A 142 9.84 15.48 -9.52
C ALA A 142 10.54 15.31 -8.16
N THR A 143 11.32 16.32 -7.78
CA THR A 143 12.11 16.29 -6.56
C THR A 143 11.28 16.72 -5.34
N ARG A 144 11.82 16.48 -4.15
CA ARG A 144 11.19 16.93 -2.89
C ARG A 144 11.13 18.45 -2.76
N GLU A 145 12.08 19.16 -3.35
CA GLU A 145 12.08 20.63 -3.39
C GLU A 145 10.92 21.15 -4.25
N GLU A 146 10.73 20.55 -5.43
CA GLU A 146 9.61 20.86 -6.33
C GLU A 146 8.26 20.50 -5.71
N ALA A 147 8.23 19.41 -4.92
CA ALA A 147 7.04 18.93 -4.21
C ALA A 147 6.93 19.45 -2.76
N SER A 148 7.53 20.60 -2.45
CA SER A 148 7.59 21.12 -1.08
C SER A 148 6.20 21.36 -0.45
N HIS A 149 5.19 21.66 -1.27
CA HIS A 149 3.78 21.81 -0.84
C HIS A 149 3.18 20.52 -0.28
N LEU A 150 3.62 19.34 -0.74
CA LEU A 150 3.09 18.06 -0.25
C LEU A 150 3.31 17.88 1.26
N ARG A 151 4.40 18.42 1.80
CA ARG A 151 4.64 18.40 3.26
C ARG A 151 3.47 19.03 4.01
N TRP A 152 3.09 20.24 3.62
CA TRP A 152 2.02 20.98 4.30
C TRP A 152 0.68 20.25 4.17
N ILE A 153 0.32 19.75 2.98
CA ILE A 153 -0.91 18.99 2.75
C ILE A 153 -0.96 17.75 3.64
N ILE A 154 0.14 16.97 3.68
CA ILE A 154 0.22 15.75 4.49
C ILE A 154 0.14 16.07 5.99
N GLU A 155 0.76 17.15 6.45
CA GLU A 155 0.68 17.60 7.84
C GLU A 155 -0.77 17.95 8.24
N GLN A 156 -1.56 18.58 7.35
CA GLN A 156 -2.99 18.82 7.60
C GLN A 156 -3.79 17.51 7.71
N ILE A 157 -3.58 16.57 6.78
CA ILE A 157 -4.23 15.25 6.81
C ILE A 157 -3.94 14.54 8.14
N LEU A 158 -2.71 14.59 8.61
CA LEU A 158 -2.31 13.94 9.87
C LEU A 158 -2.89 14.66 11.11
N ALA A 159 -3.00 15.99 11.07
CA ALA A 159 -3.59 16.78 12.15
C ALA A 159 -5.08 16.50 12.33
N GLU A 160 -5.86 16.52 11.25
CA GLU A 160 -7.30 16.20 11.27
C GLU A 160 -7.57 14.79 11.83
N LYS A 161 -6.65 13.85 11.59
CA LYS A 161 -6.74 12.48 12.12
C LYS A 161 -6.33 12.36 13.59
N ALA A 162 -5.44 13.21 14.07
CA ALA A 162 -5.10 13.28 15.50
C ALA A 162 -6.29 13.83 16.31
N GLU A 163 -7.05 14.77 15.76
CA GLU A 163 -8.25 15.33 16.39
C GLU A 163 -9.45 14.36 16.35
N ALA A 164 -9.51 13.47 15.35
CA ALA A 164 -10.53 12.43 15.25
C ALA A 164 -10.31 11.24 16.22
N GLN A 165 -9.21 11.20 16.97
CA GLN A 165 -9.04 10.30 18.13
C GLN A 165 -9.41 11.06 19.40
N PRO A 166 -10.68 11.01 19.88
CA PRO A 166 -10.98 11.57 21.19
C PRO A 166 -10.20 10.77 22.22
N PHE A 167 -9.60 11.49 23.17
CA PHE A 167 -8.97 10.99 24.38
C PHE A 167 -9.69 9.75 24.95
N GLY A 168 -9.17 8.56 24.65
CA GLY A 168 -9.42 7.35 25.39
C GLY A 168 -8.44 7.30 26.56
N SER A 169 -8.69 8.11 27.57
CA SER A 169 -7.96 8.08 28.84
C SER A 169 -8.55 7.01 29.76
N GLY A 170 -7.70 6.10 30.24
CA GLY A 170 -7.87 5.41 31.54
C GLY A 170 -8.60 4.09 31.52
#